data_AF-A0A8C8TNW6-F1
#
_entry.id   AF-A0A8C8TNW6-F1
#
_cell.length_a   1.000
_cell.length_b   1.000
_cell.length_c   1.000
_cell.angle_alpha   90.00
_cell.angle_beta   90.00
_cell.angle_gamma   90.00
#
_symmetry.space_group_name_H-M   'P 1'
#
loop_
_entity.id
_entity.type
_entity.pdbx_description
1 polymer ?
#
loop_
_entity_poly.entity_id
_entity_poly.type
_entity_poly.pdbx_seq_one_letter_code
_entity_poly.pdbx_strand_id
1 'polypeptide(L)' 'MKIFCFLWLMLCLQIFQVNPVAGYDTHQCAKKKGTCEAKRCPLLSIQVGTCFQGKSQCCKKR' A
#
# COMPACT_ATOMS: atom_id res chain seq x y z
N MET A 1 15.95 2.22 34.15
CA MET A 1 16.36 2.93 32.92
C MET A 1 16.23 2.05 31.66
N LYS A 2 15.16 1.27 31.51
CA LYS A 2 14.98 0.32 30.38
C LYS A 2 13.66 0.57 29.62
N ILE A 3 12.65 1.07 30.33
CA ILE A 3 11.32 1.44 29.80
C ILE A 3 11.39 2.58 28.79
N PHE A 4 12.21 3.61 29.03
CA PHE A 4 12.39 4.72 28.07
C PHE A 4 12.95 4.23 26.73
N CYS A 5 13.83 3.23 26.75
CA CYS A 5 14.40 2.66 25.53
C CYS A 5 13.32 1.93 24.71
N PHE A 6 12.43 1.19 25.38
CA PHE A 6 11.29 0.53 24.72
C PHE A 6 10.28 1.54 24.16
N LEU A 7 9.99 2.63 24.87
CA LEU A 7 9.13 3.72 24.39
C LEU A 7 9.70 4.39 23.14
N TRP A 8 11.01 4.64 23.11
CA TRP A 8 11.69 5.18 21.92
C TRP A 8 11.66 4.19 20.74
N LEU A 9 11.85 2.90 21.00
CA LEU A 9 11.80 1.87 19.96
C LEU A 9 10.42 1.81 19.29
N MET A 10 9.36 1.88 20.09
CA MET A 10 7.98 1.91 19.60
C MET A 10 7.69 3.18 18.79
N LEU A 11 8.21 4.34 19.21
CA LEU A 11 8.03 5.60 18.49
C LEU A 11 8.69 5.57 17.11
N CYS A 12 9.91 5.01 17.01
CA CYS A 12 10.58 4.80 15.73
C CYS A 12 9.79 3.89 14.80
N LEU A 13 9.21 2.81 15.32
CA LEU A 13 8.45 1.84 14.50
C LEU A 13 7.22 2.46 13.83
N GLN A 14 6.55 3.41 14.50
CA GLN A 14 5.39 4.12 13.95
C GLN A 14 5.75 4.98 12.74
N ILE A 15 6.96 5.55 12.69
CA ILE A 15 7.43 6.39 11.58
C ILE A 15 7.63 5.54 10.31
N PHE A 16 8.05 4.29 10.46
CA PHE A 16 8.28 3.39 9.32
C PHE A 16 7.01 2.78 8.72
N GLN A 17 5.88 2.79 9.43
CA GLN A 17 4.63 2.20 8.93
C GLN A 17 3.89 3.08 7.92
N VAL A 18 4.22 4.36 7.85
CA VAL A 18 3.69 5.26 6.82
C VAL A 18 4.47 5.00 5.55
N ASN A 19 4.12 3.96 4.79
CA ASN A 19 4.66 3.74 3.44
C ASN A 19 4.32 4.98 2.59
N PRO A 20 5.27 5.92 2.39
CA PRO A 20 4.97 7.18 1.70
C PRO A 20 4.69 6.96 0.21
N VAL A 21 4.95 5.74 -0.26
CA VAL A 21 4.71 5.28 -1.63
C VAL A 21 3.21 5.03 -1.89
N ALA A 22 2.38 4.81 -0.85
CA ALA A 22 0.94 4.62 -1.02
C ALA A 22 0.25 5.97 -1.32
N GLY A 23 0.24 6.35 -2.60
CA GLY A 23 -0.42 7.56 -3.10
C GLY A 23 -1.95 7.48 -3.07
N TYR A 24 -2.59 8.58 -3.51
CA TYR A 24 -4.05 8.69 -3.66
C TYR A 24 -4.65 7.54 -4.47
N ASP A 25 -3.95 7.10 -5.52
CA ASP A 25 -4.34 6.02 -6.40
C ASP A 25 -4.35 4.66 -5.70
N THR A 26 -3.36 4.37 -4.84
CA THR A 26 -3.34 3.18 -3.98
C THR A 26 -4.56 3.14 -3.05
N HIS A 27 -4.90 4.26 -2.43
CA HIS A 27 -6.08 4.34 -1.56
C HIS A 27 -7.40 4.17 -2.34
N GLN A 28 -7.49 4.75 -3.54
CA GLN A 28 -8.64 4.59 -4.42
C GLN A 28 -8.80 3.14 -4.90
N CYS A 29 -7.68 2.43 -5.15
CA CYS A 29 -7.68 1.02 -5.49
C CYS A 29 -8.24 0.16 -4.34
N ALA A 30 -7.78 0.41 -3.11
CA ALA A 30 -8.26 -0.28 -1.91
C ALA A 30 -9.77 -0.05 -1.70
N LYS A 31 -10.25 1.18 -1.89
CA LYS A 31 -11.70 1.51 -1.85
C LYS A 31 -12.53 0.71 -2.87
N LYS A 32 -11.95 0.42 -4.05
CA LYS A 32 -12.59 -0.41 -5.08
C LYS A 32 -12.49 -1.91 -4.82
N LYS A 33 -11.95 -2.33 -3.66
CA LYS A 33 -11.61 -3.73 -3.32
C LYS A 33 -10.65 -4.36 -4.33
N GLY A 34 -9.77 -3.55 -4.93
CA GLY A 34 -8.71 -3.99 -5.82
C GLY A 34 -7.41 -4.28 -5.06
N THR A 35 -6.50 -4.95 -5.75
CA THR A 35 -5.11 -5.19 -5.31
C THR A 35 -4.14 -4.46 -6.24
N CYS A 36 -3.02 -4.02 -5.69
CA CYS A 36 -1.98 -3.36 -6.47
C CYS A 36 -0.95 -4.39 -6.94
N GLU A 37 -0.86 -4.59 -8.25
CA GLU A 37 0.08 -5.52 -8.88
C GLU A 37 1.21 -4.73 -9.56
N ALA A 38 2.47 -5.03 -9.23
CA ALA A 38 3.62 -4.36 -9.83
C ALA A 38 3.78 -4.64 -11.34
N LYS A 39 3.17 -5.72 -11.83
CA LYS A 39 3.17 -6.12 -13.25
C LYS A 39 1.76 -5.99 -13.83
N ARG A 40 1.44 -6.81 -14.84
CA ARG A 40 0.08 -6.93 -15.37
C ARG A 40 -0.84 -7.64 -14.39
N CYS A 41 -2.13 -7.29 -14.43
CA CYS A 41 -3.15 -8.02 -13.69
C CYS A 41 -3.18 -9.52 -14.07
N PRO A 42 -3.46 -10.41 -13.09
CA PRO A 42 -3.69 -11.82 -13.36
C PRO A 42 -4.84 -12.03 -14.36
N LEU A 43 -4.87 -13.17 -15.07
CA LEU A 43 -5.89 -13.45 -16.11
C LEU A 43 -7.35 -13.32 -15.61
N LEU A 44 -7.61 -13.61 -14.34
CA LEU A 44 -8.95 -13.56 -13.74
C LEU A 44 -9.32 -12.18 -13.15
N SER A 45 -8.47 -11.18 -13.37
CA SER A 45 -8.62 -9.83 -12.86
C SER A 45 -8.56 -8.80 -13.99
N ILE A 46 -9.31 -7.72 -13.84
CA ILE A 46 -9.31 -6.58 -14.76
C ILE A 46 -8.57 -5.40 -14.14
N GLN A 47 -7.86 -4.63 -14.98
CA GLN A 47 -7.25 -3.37 -14.56
C GLN A 47 -8.35 -2.29 -14.42
N VAL A 48 -8.45 -1.68 -13.25
CA VAL A 48 -9.46 -0.64 -12.93
C VAL A 48 -8.84 0.70 -12.52
N GLY A 49 -7.51 0.80 -12.60
CA GLY A 49 -6.73 1.99 -12.26
C GLY A 49 -5.24 1.68 -12.09
N THR A 50 -4.55 2.52 -11.32
CA THR A 50 -3.14 2.38 -10.96
C THR A 50 -2.94 2.44 -9.45
N CYS A 51 -1.74 2.14 -8.99
CA CYS A 51 -1.29 2.33 -7.62
C CYS A 51 0.13 2.90 -7.58
N PHE A 52 0.52 3.40 -6.41
CA PHE A 52 1.86 3.90 -6.11
C PHE A 52 2.32 5.02 -7.06
N GLN A 53 1.45 6.00 -7.32
CA GLN A 53 1.67 7.09 -8.28
C GLN A 53 1.89 6.57 -9.72
N GLY A 54 1.11 5.58 -10.14
CA GLY A 54 1.20 5.01 -11.49
C GLY A 54 2.28 3.93 -11.67
N LYS A 55 3.03 3.58 -10.63
CA LYS A 55 4.10 2.56 -10.70
C LYS A 55 3.57 1.13 -10.77
N SER A 56 2.31 0.89 -10.41
CA SER A 56 1.67 -0.42 -10.44
C SER A 56 0.22 -0.34 -10.93
N GLN A 57 -0.35 -1.49 -11.26
CA GLN A 57 -1.72 -1.62 -11.76
C GLN A 57 -2.67 -1.92 -10.62
N CYS A 58 -3.83 -1.25 -10.59
CA CYS A 58 -4.91 -1.63 -9.70
C CYS A 58 -5.77 -2.71 -10.39
N CYS A 59 -5.77 -3.90 -9.83
CA CYS A 59 -6.45 -5.08 -10.37
C CYS A 59 -7.65 -5.47 -9.51
N LYS A 60 -8.77 -5.79 -10.13
CA LYS A 60 -9.98 -6.26 -9.45
C LYS A 60 -10.45 -7.56 -10.07
N LYS A 61 -10.80 -8.56 -9.25
CA LYS A 61 -11.43 -9.78 -9.76
C LYS A 61 -12.71 -9.42 -10.53
N ARG A 62 -12.90 -10.09 -11.67
CA ARG A 62 -14.07 -9.88 -12.54
C ARG A 62 -15.36 -10.19 -11.80
#